data_AF-A0A9N8J0D1-F1
#
_entry.id   AF-A0A9N8J0D1-F1
#
_cell.length_a   1.000
_cell.length_b   1.000
_cell.length_c   1.000
_cell.angle_alpha   90.00
_cell.angle_beta   90.00
_cell.angle_gamma   90.00
#
_symmetry.space_group_name_H-M   'P 1'
#
loop_
_entity.id
_entity.type
_entity.pdbx_description
1 polymer ?
#
loop_
_entity_poly.entity_id
_entity_poly.type
_entity_poly.pdbx_seq_one_letter_code
_entity_poly.pdbx_strand_id
1 'polypeptide(L)'
;MRKYKLLIILLGIIIGVFYVARTTRTFTVKHKAQTLESEHFIISYDGIYKSEAEKLSEHLESNYTEIRTNLKDVKHGLIKVFVYGSQYKFNVATGLENANGTSRGPNEFHFVWTNWFNSIFPDDPLKTALHEFTHCVQLNILIDKAKQTIITQDRTEFDKQFDKKFAVEYPRWLWESISIFEAGEVNSLSVKYAKSKNLTLEELNHSNQIYNIGYTIVEYLTQKWGNDILPKLIASFGNIEKTLNISTEEFEKGWIAFLEEKY
;
A
#
# COMPACT_ATOMS: atom_id res chain seq x y z
N MET A 1 25.46 -7.27 -41.84
CA MET A 1 26.52 -6.51 -41.11
C MET A 1 26.19 -5.04 -40.85
N ARG A 2 25.76 -4.24 -41.84
CA ARG A 2 25.47 -2.80 -41.66
C ARG A 2 24.36 -2.49 -40.63
N LYS A 3 23.30 -3.32 -40.58
CA LYS A 3 22.22 -3.21 -39.57
C LYS A 3 22.71 -3.46 -38.13
N TYR A 4 23.60 -4.43 -37.93
CA TYR A 4 24.19 -4.73 -36.62
C TYR A 4 25.12 -3.63 -36.13
N LYS A 5 25.92 -3.02 -37.01
CA LYS A 5 26.74 -1.83 -36.67
C LYS A 5 25.87 -0.64 -36.23
N LEU A 6 24.76 -0.40 -36.93
CA LEU A 6 23.82 0.66 -36.58
C LEU A 6 23.17 0.42 -35.21
N LEU A 7 22.81 -0.84 -34.92
CA LEU A 7 22.19 -1.25 -33.67
C LEU A 7 23.16 -1.11 -32.48
N ILE A 8 24.44 -1.45 -32.66
CA ILE A 8 25.49 -1.25 -31.65
C ILE A 8 25.72 0.24 -31.37
N ILE A 9 25.73 1.09 -32.40
CA ILE A 9 25.88 2.55 -32.24
C ILE A 9 24.68 3.13 -31.48
N LEU A 10 23.46 2.74 -31.85
CA LEU A 10 22.24 3.13 -31.14
C LEU A 10 22.26 2.71 -29.67
N LEU A 11 22.67 1.47 -29.38
CA LEU A 11 22.81 0.98 -28.01
C LEU A 11 23.84 1.80 -27.22
N GLY A 12 24.98 2.11 -27.82
CA GLY A 12 26.02 2.95 -27.22
C GLY A 12 25.54 4.37 -26.91
N ILE A 13 24.75 4.98 -27.80
CA ILE A 13 24.13 6.29 -27.58
C ILE A 13 23.14 6.23 -26.41
N ILE A 14 22.28 5.21 -26.37
CA ILE A 14 21.30 5.03 -25.29
C ILE A 14 22.00 4.87 -23.94
N ILE A 15 23.04 4.04 -23.88
CA ILE A 15 23.85 3.85 -22.67
C ILE A 15 24.52 5.17 -22.25
N GLY A 16 25.09 5.92 -23.21
CA GLY A 16 25.70 7.21 -22.95
C GLY A 16 24.72 8.25 -22.41
N VAL A 17 23.53 8.37 -23.02
CA VAL A 17 22.45 9.25 -22.54
C VAL A 17 21.99 8.85 -21.15
N PHE A 18 21.80 7.56 -20.89
CA PHE A 18 21.44 7.06 -19.57
C PHE A 18 22.50 7.38 -18.51
N TYR A 19 23.78 7.18 -18.83
CA TYR A 19 24.89 7.49 -17.92
C TYR A 19 24.95 8.99 -17.59
N VAL A 20 24.83 9.86 -18.59
CA VAL A 20 24.78 11.32 -18.39
C VAL A 20 23.58 11.69 -17.52
N ALA A 21 22.38 11.19 -17.83
CA ALA A 21 21.17 11.48 -17.06
C ALA A 21 21.29 11.02 -15.58
N ARG A 22 21.82 9.82 -15.34
CA ARG A 22 22.05 9.28 -13.99
C ARG A 22 23.06 10.12 -13.22
N THR A 23 24.14 10.54 -13.87
CA THR A 23 25.19 11.37 -13.27
C THR A 23 24.62 12.73 -12.88
N THR A 24 23.92 13.41 -13.80
CA THR A 24 23.24 14.68 -13.54
C THR A 24 22.27 14.57 -12.36
N ARG A 25 21.48 13.50 -12.29
CA ARG A 25 20.57 13.26 -11.16
C ARG A 25 21.29 13.16 -9.84
N THR A 26 22.39 12.40 -9.80
CA THR A 26 23.17 12.18 -8.57
C THR A 26 23.71 13.50 -7.99
N PHE A 27 24.10 14.46 -8.86
CA PHE A 27 24.57 15.78 -8.46
C PHE A 27 23.45 16.78 -8.11
N THR A 28 22.27 16.63 -8.72
CA THR A 28 21.16 17.60 -8.57
C THR A 28 20.27 17.27 -7.39
N VAL A 29 20.09 15.98 -7.08
CA VAL A 29 19.33 15.52 -5.92
C VAL A 29 20.06 15.90 -4.64
N LYS A 30 19.31 16.44 -3.67
CA LYS A 30 19.84 16.72 -2.34
C LYS A 30 19.91 15.42 -1.54
N HIS A 31 21.05 15.20 -0.88
CA HIS A 31 21.31 14.07 0.02
C HIS A 31 21.21 14.48 1.49
N LYS A 32 20.25 15.36 1.79
CA LYS A 32 19.93 15.81 3.15
C LYS A 32 18.41 15.82 3.27
N ALA A 33 17.92 15.36 4.42
CA ALA A 33 16.50 15.37 4.74
C ALA A 33 15.88 16.76 4.50
N GLN A 34 14.80 16.78 3.74
CA GLN A 34 13.96 17.94 3.47
C GLN A 34 12.53 17.63 3.87
N THR A 35 11.74 18.67 4.15
CA THR A 35 10.32 18.54 4.45
C THR A 35 9.48 19.37 3.49
N LEU A 36 8.30 18.85 3.17
CA LEU A 36 7.21 19.53 2.47
C LEU A 36 5.94 19.29 3.28
N GLU A 37 5.22 20.35 3.63
CA GLU A 37 4.00 20.28 4.42
C GLU A 37 2.79 20.65 3.54
N SER A 38 1.71 19.90 3.68
CA SER A 38 0.41 20.16 3.08
C SER A 38 -0.68 20.12 4.16
N GLU A 39 -1.96 20.11 3.78
CA GLU A 39 -3.06 20.16 4.74
C GLU A 39 -3.09 18.92 5.65
N HIS A 40 -2.88 17.74 5.07
CA HIS A 40 -3.01 16.46 5.77
C HIS A 40 -1.70 15.70 5.94
N PHE A 41 -0.63 16.11 5.23
CA PHE A 41 0.63 15.37 5.18
C PHE A 41 1.86 16.23 5.48
N ILE A 42 2.86 15.62 6.12
CA ILE A 42 4.24 16.13 6.19
C ILE A 42 5.15 15.12 5.51
N ILE A 43 5.66 15.47 4.34
CA ILE A 43 6.55 14.64 3.53
C ILE A 43 7.99 14.97 3.89
N SER A 44 8.65 14.04 4.57
CA SER A 44 10.09 14.03 4.80
C SER A 44 10.76 13.20 3.70
N TYR A 45 11.63 13.81 2.90
CA TYR A 45 12.25 13.14 1.77
C TYR A 45 13.76 13.37 1.69
N ASP A 46 14.47 12.36 1.18
CA ASP A 46 15.91 12.39 0.94
C ASP A 46 16.26 11.51 -0.27
N GLY A 47 17.17 11.98 -1.12
CA GLY A 47 17.59 11.22 -2.31
C GLY A 47 16.58 11.25 -3.47
N ILE A 48 15.61 12.16 -3.45
CA ILE A 48 14.67 12.43 -4.57
C ILE A 48 14.61 13.93 -4.90
N TYR A 49 14.06 14.27 -6.06
CA TYR A 49 13.84 15.67 -6.44
C TYR A 49 12.69 16.29 -5.64
N LYS A 50 12.76 17.60 -5.40
CA LYS A 50 11.65 18.36 -4.78
C LYS A 50 10.35 18.19 -5.59
N SER A 51 10.43 18.22 -6.91
CA SER A 51 9.26 18.03 -7.79
C SER A 51 8.65 16.63 -7.68
N GLU A 52 9.44 15.60 -7.33
CA GLU A 52 8.92 14.26 -7.05
C GLU A 52 8.15 14.25 -5.72
N ALA A 53 8.66 14.94 -4.69
CA ALA A 53 7.97 15.11 -3.41
C ALA A 53 6.69 15.98 -3.53
N GLU A 54 6.71 17.04 -4.35
CA GLU A 54 5.53 17.86 -4.63
C GLU A 54 4.45 17.04 -5.34
N LYS A 55 4.83 16.26 -6.37
CA LYS A 55 3.92 15.34 -7.06
C LYS A 55 3.30 14.31 -6.10
N LEU A 56 4.10 13.77 -5.18
CA LEU A 56 3.61 12.86 -4.14
C LEU A 56 2.59 13.56 -3.22
N SER A 57 2.90 14.78 -2.78
CA SER A 57 2.00 15.58 -1.94
C SER A 57 0.65 15.81 -2.61
N GLU A 58 0.67 16.27 -3.86
CA GLU A 58 -0.55 16.50 -4.64
C GLU A 58 -1.36 15.22 -4.81
N HIS A 59 -0.69 14.09 -5.08
CA HIS A 59 -1.34 12.80 -5.24
C HIS A 59 -1.99 12.28 -3.96
N LEU A 60 -1.33 12.43 -2.81
CA LEU A 60 -1.89 12.05 -1.52
C LEU A 60 -3.09 12.95 -1.16
N GLU A 61 -2.95 14.26 -1.33
CA GLU A 61 -4.03 15.22 -1.05
C GLU A 61 -5.25 15.00 -1.95
N SER A 62 -5.05 14.71 -3.24
CA SER A 62 -6.17 14.48 -4.17
C SER A 62 -7.00 13.23 -3.83
N ASN A 63 -6.40 12.24 -3.15
CA ASN A 63 -7.06 10.98 -2.78
C ASN A 63 -7.49 10.94 -1.31
N TYR A 64 -7.03 11.89 -0.47
CA TYR A 64 -7.26 11.88 0.96
C TYR A 64 -8.74 11.82 1.34
N THR A 65 -9.55 12.70 0.75
CA THR A 65 -10.98 12.81 1.06
C THR A 65 -11.75 11.56 0.60
N GLU A 66 -11.46 11.05 -0.60
CA GLU A 66 -12.16 9.89 -1.16
C GLU A 66 -11.92 8.64 -0.33
N ILE A 67 -10.65 8.27 -0.07
CA ILE A 67 -10.28 7.09 0.70
C ILE A 67 -10.90 7.14 2.10
N ARG A 68 -10.76 8.28 2.80
CA ARG A 68 -11.33 8.42 4.16
C ARG A 68 -12.85 8.37 4.17
N THR A 69 -13.51 8.90 3.14
CA THR A 69 -14.97 8.85 3.03
C THR A 69 -15.46 7.43 2.76
N ASN A 70 -14.82 6.73 1.81
CA ASN A 70 -15.14 5.35 1.46
C ASN A 70 -14.99 4.41 2.66
N LEU A 71 -13.91 4.57 3.42
CA LEU A 71 -13.63 3.77 4.61
C LEU A 71 -14.28 4.31 5.89
N LYS A 72 -15.10 5.37 5.81
CA LYS A 72 -15.76 6.04 6.94
C LYS A 72 -14.81 6.26 8.12
N ASP A 73 -13.62 6.74 7.80
CA ASP A 73 -12.57 7.02 8.77
C ASP A 73 -13.03 8.10 9.77
N VAL A 74 -12.54 7.99 11.00
CA VAL A 74 -12.75 9.01 12.03
C VAL A 74 -11.84 10.22 11.80
N LYS A 75 -11.89 11.21 12.69
CA LYS A 75 -10.98 12.36 12.59
C LYS A 75 -9.53 11.86 12.63
N HIS A 76 -8.81 12.09 11.55
CA HIS A 76 -7.43 11.64 11.37
C HIS A 76 -6.47 12.78 11.68
N GLY A 77 -5.38 12.48 12.39
CA GLY A 77 -4.30 13.45 12.61
C GLY A 77 -3.52 13.72 11.33
N LEU A 78 -2.60 14.67 11.40
CA LEU A 78 -1.64 14.89 10.34
C LEU A 78 -0.72 13.65 10.18
N ILE A 79 -0.43 13.27 8.94
CA ILE A 79 0.29 12.03 8.60
C ILE A 79 1.71 12.36 8.15
N LYS A 80 2.69 11.72 8.78
CA LYS A 80 4.10 11.84 8.40
C LYS A 80 4.44 10.80 7.34
N VAL A 81 5.04 11.27 6.25
CA VAL A 81 5.41 10.45 5.11
C VAL A 81 6.92 10.50 4.96
N PHE A 82 7.58 9.36 5.04
CA PHE A 82 9.03 9.25 4.90
C PHE A 82 9.41 8.58 3.58
N VAL A 83 10.03 9.34 2.70
CA VAL A 83 10.37 8.92 1.34
C VAL A 83 11.86 8.72 1.20
N TYR A 84 12.26 7.50 0.84
CA TYR A 84 13.67 7.12 0.71
C TYR A 84 14.06 6.91 -0.74
N GLY A 85 15.09 7.61 -1.22
CA GLY A 85 15.62 7.42 -2.57
C GLY A 85 16.37 6.09 -2.82
N SER A 86 16.53 5.24 -1.80
CA SER A 86 17.15 3.92 -1.93
C SER A 86 16.64 2.90 -0.91
N GLN A 87 16.62 1.63 -1.31
CA GLN A 87 16.27 0.50 -0.45
C GLN A 87 17.16 0.45 0.80
N TYR A 88 18.47 0.70 0.67
CA TYR A 88 19.38 0.70 1.80
C TYR A 88 18.97 1.69 2.89
N LYS A 89 18.63 2.93 2.53
CA LYS A 89 18.21 3.95 3.52
C LYS A 89 16.89 3.57 4.19
N PHE A 90 15.95 3.02 3.42
CA PHE A 90 14.71 2.49 3.96
C PHE A 90 14.98 1.35 4.96
N ASN A 91 15.77 0.34 4.58
CA ASN A 91 16.09 -0.80 5.46
C ASN A 91 16.76 -0.34 6.76
N VAL A 92 17.69 0.62 6.69
CA VAL A 92 18.35 1.18 7.88
C VAL A 92 17.36 1.92 8.77
N ALA A 93 16.42 2.67 8.19
CA ALA A 93 15.46 3.47 8.95
C ALA A 93 14.32 2.62 9.56
N THR A 94 13.91 1.54 8.89
CA THR A 94 12.76 0.72 9.29
C THR A 94 13.14 -0.63 9.91
N GLY A 95 14.35 -1.14 9.64
CA GLY A 95 14.77 -2.49 10.00
C GLY A 95 14.14 -3.60 9.13
N LEU A 96 13.52 -3.26 7.99
CA LEU A 96 12.89 -4.22 7.08
C LEU A 96 13.76 -4.44 5.83
N GLU A 97 14.06 -5.69 5.46
CA GLU A 97 14.95 -5.98 4.33
C GLU A 97 14.24 -6.29 3.00
N ASN A 98 12.98 -6.73 3.04
CA ASN A 98 12.21 -7.21 1.88
C ASN A 98 10.85 -6.52 1.76
N ALA A 99 10.81 -5.21 1.97
CA ALA A 99 9.60 -4.40 1.86
C ALA A 99 9.89 -3.09 1.11
N ASN A 100 8.91 -2.63 0.32
CA ASN A 100 9.01 -1.35 -0.40
C ASN A 100 8.26 -0.22 0.33
N GLY A 101 7.44 -0.57 1.32
CA GLY A 101 6.67 0.33 2.17
C GLY A 101 6.34 -0.29 3.52
N THR A 102 6.01 0.54 4.50
CA THR A 102 5.44 0.13 5.78
C THR A 102 4.77 1.30 6.50
N SER A 103 3.61 1.08 7.08
CA SER A 103 2.99 1.98 8.06
C SER A 103 3.58 1.76 9.47
N ARG A 104 3.69 2.85 10.24
CA ARG A 104 4.15 2.90 11.64
C ARG A 104 3.06 3.53 12.50
N GLY A 105 1.91 2.87 12.54
CA GLY A 105 0.72 3.37 13.20
C GLY A 105 -0.17 4.21 12.27
N PRO A 106 -1.17 4.91 12.82
CA PRO A 106 -2.15 5.62 12.00
C PRO A 106 -1.57 6.88 11.37
N ASN A 107 -0.52 7.51 11.93
CA ASN A 107 -0.08 8.85 11.50
C ASN A 107 1.32 8.86 10.87
N GLU A 108 1.85 7.71 10.47
CA GLU A 108 3.20 7.62 9.94
C GLU A 108 3.35 6.44 8.97
N PHE A 109 3.98 6.68 7.82
CA PHE A 109 4.42 5.59 6.95
C PHE A 109 5.71 5.93 6.20
N HIS A 110 6.37 4.88 5.74
CA HIS A 110 7.68 4.90 5.13
C HIS A 110 7.63 4.13 3.81
N PHE A 111 8.28 4.61 2.76
CA PHE A 111 8.41 3.83 1.52
C PHE A 111 9.60 4.25 0.66
N VAL A 112 9.98 3.37 -0.26
CA VAL A 112 11.06 3.59 -1.22
C VAL A 112 10.52 4.24 -2.48
N TRP A 113 11.13 5.35 -2.89
CA TRP A 113 10.81 5.98 -4.17
C TRP A 113 11.55 5.28 -5.30
N THR A 114 10.85 4.44 -6.06
CA THR A 114 11.41 3.72 -7.20
C THR A 114 11.27 4.48 -8.51
N ASN A 115 12.32 4.45 -9.33
CA ASN A 115 12.33 4.92 -10.71
C ASN A 115 13.43 4.20 -11.51
N TRP A 116 13.51 4.46 -12.81
CA TRP A 116 14.48 3.82 -13.71
C TRP A 116 15.96 4.12 -13.39
N PHE A 117 16.27 5.04 -12.47
CA PHE A 117 17.64 5.31 -12.03
C PHE A 117 18.07 4.44 -10.86
N ASN A 118 17.13 3.95 -10.04
CA ASN A 118 17.42 3.16 -8.84
C ASN A 118 16.76 1.77 -8.81
N SER A 119 15.91 1.43 -9.79
CA SER A 119 15.36 0.08 -10.00
C SER A 119 15.38 -0.31 -11.48
N ILE A 120 15.62 -1.60 -11.75
CA ILE A 120 15.56 -2.19 -13.10
C ILE A 120 14.10 -2.34 -13.56
N PHE A 121 13.19 -2.60 -12.62
CA PHE A 121 11.75 -2.67 -12.82
C PHE A 121 11.11 -1.81 -11.72
N PRO A 122 10.99 -0.49 -11.93
CA PRO A 122 10.44 0.38 -10.90
C PRO A 122 8.93 0.13 -10.76
N ASP A 123 8.50 -0.10 -9.52
CA ASP A 123 7.09 0.01 -9.15
C ASP A 123 6.64 1.47 -9.24
N ASP A 124 5.32 1.72 -9.26
CA ASP A 124 4.77 3.07 -9.21
C ASP A 124 4.77 3.58 -7.76
N PRO A 125 5.70 4.48 -7.38
CA PRO A 125 5.82 4.92 -5.99
C PRO A 125 4.60 5.70 -5.50
N LEU A 126 3.77 6.22 -6.40
CA LEU A 126 2.53 6.91 -6.04
C LEU A 126 1.47 5.92 -5.56
N LYS A 127 1.36 4.76 -6.22
CA LYS A 127 0.47 3.67 -5.77
C LYS A 127 0.94 3.11 -4.43
N THR A 128 2.24 2.88 -4.27
CA THR A 128 2.81 2.48 -2.98
C THR A 128 2.46 3.48 -1.87
N ALA A 129 2.51 4.79 -2.15
CA ALA A 129 2.12 5.79 -1.16
C ALA A 129 0.63 5.73 -0.78
N LEU A 130 -0.27 5.52 -1.74
CA LEU A 130 -1.70 5.32 -1.45
C LEU A 130 -1.96 4.02 -0.68
N HIS A 131 -1.24 2.96 -1.01
CA HIS A 131 -1.30 1.67 -0.32
C HIS A 131 -0.96 1.85 1.17
N GLU A 132 0.18 2.48 1.47
CA GLU A 132 0.61 2.73 2.85
C GLU A 132 -0.28 3.76 3.58
N PHE A 133 -0.78 4.77 2.88
CA PHE A 133 -1.78 5.69 3.45
C PHE A 133 -3.07 4.96 3.84
N THR A 134 -3.51 4.00 3.03
CA THR A 134 -4.71 3.20 3.32
C THR A 134 -4.52 2.33 4.56
N HIS A 135 -3.32 1.80 4.78
CA HIS A 135 -2.94 1.14 6.03
C HIS A 135 -3.07 2.06 7.26
N CYS A 136 -2.60 3.31 7.15
CA CYS A 136 -2.76 4.31 8.19
C CYS A 136 -4.25 4.55 8.54
N VAL A 137 -5.11 4.68 7.52
CA VAL A 137 -6.55 4.85 7.70
C VAL A 137 -7.19 3.63 8.39
N GLN A 138 -6.87 2.41 7.94
CA GLN A 138 -7.34 1.19 8.58
C GLN A 138 -6.96 1.13 10.07
N LEU A 139 -5.70 1.45 10.41
CA LEU A 139 -5.23 1.51 11.80
C LEU A 139 -5.95 2.59 12.62
N ASN A 140 -6.24 3.74 12.03
CA ASN A 140 -6.96 4.81 12.73
C ASN A 140 -8.37 4.38 13.14
N ILE A 141 -9.10 3.71 12.24
CA ILE A 141 -10.42 3.11 12.51
C ILE A 141 -10.31 2.07 13.63
N LEU A 142 -9.36 1.15 13.53
CA LEU A 142 -9.18 0.07 14.51
C LEU A 142 -8.82 0.61 15.90
N ILE A 143 -7.93 1.61 15.97
CA ILE A 143 -7.54 2.24 17.23
C ILE A 143 -8.72 2.98 17.86
N ASP A 144 -9.53 3.69 17.08
CA ASP A 144 -10.74 4.34 17.59
C ASP A 144 -11.73 3.33 18.19
N LYS A 145 -11.92 2.19 17.53
CA LYS A 145 -12.74 1.09 18.05
C LYS A 145 -12.13 0.44 19.29
N ALA A 146 -10.82 0.25 19.32
CA ALA A 146 -10.13 -0.31 20.47
C ALA A 146 -10.27 0.58 21.72
N LYS A 147 -10.23 1.92 21.56
CA LYS A 147 -10.48 2.87 22.66
C LYS A 147 -11.86 2.74 23.31
N GLN A 148 -12.85 2.20 22.59
CA GLN A 148 -14.20 1.96 23.12
C GLN A 148 -14.29 0.70 23.96
N THR A 149 -13.31 -0.22 23.86
CA THR A 149 -13.36 -1.55 24.47
C THR A 149 -12.23 -1.83 25.45
N ILE A 150 -11.04 -1.27 25.23
CA ILE A 150 -9.89 -1.38 26.12
C ILE A 150 -9.99 -0.27 27.19
N ILE A 151 -10.34 -0.68 28.40
CA ILE A 151 -10.50 0.24 29.54
C ILE A 151 -9.18 0.33 30.30
N THR A 152 -8.25 1.12 29.78
CA THR A 152 -7.02 1.51 30.49
C THR A 152 -6.76 3.01 30.31
N GLN A 153 -6.26 3.65 31.36
CA GLN A 153 -5.79 5.04 31.32
C GLN A 153 -4.30 5.13 30.97
N ASP A 154 -3.59 4.00 31.03
CA ASP A 154 -2.17 3.91 30.68
C ASP A 154 -2.03 3.69 29.17
N ARG A 155 -1.39 4.65 28.50
CA ARG A 155 -1.15 4.61 27.05
C ARG A 155 -0.25 3.44 26.64
N THR A 156 0.79 3.15 27.40
CA THR A 156 1.74 2.06 27.08
C THR A 156 1.05 0.71 27.17
N GLU A 157 0.18 0.52 28.16
CA GLU A 157 -0.60 -0.71 28.26
C GLU A 157 -1.66 -0.81 27.16
N PHE A 158 -2.29 0.31 26.77
CA PHE A 158 -3.19 0.33 25.60
C PHE A 158 -2.47 -0.13 24.33
N ASP A 159 -1.33 0.48 24.02
CA ASP A 159 -0.55 0.19 22.80
C ASP A 159 -0.16 -1.30 22.77
N LYS A 160 0.32 -1.84 23.90
CA LYS A 160 0.68 -3.27 24.01
C LYS A 160 -0.50 -4.22 23.79
N GLN A 161 -1.67 -3.90 24.36
CA GLN A 161 -2.87 -4.73 24.18
C GLN A 161 -3.40 -4.66 22.76
N PHE A 162 -3.41 -3.46 22.17
CA PHE A 162 -3.80 -3.24 20.79
C PHE A 162 -2.89 -4.01 19.84
N ASP A 163 -1.56 -3.84 19.94
CA ASP A 163 -0.59 -4.50 19.07
C ASP A 163 -0.72 -6.01 19.12
N LYS A 164 -0.87 -6.57 20.34
CA LYS A 164 -1.09 -8.01 20.52
C LYS A 164 -2.38 -8.48 19.85
N LYS A 165 -3.49 -7.74 20.01
CA LYS A 165 -4.77 -8.08 19.40
C LYS A 165 -4.70 -7.97 17.88
N PHE A 166 -4.14 -6.88 17.35
CA PHE A 166 -3.99 -6.63 15.93
C PHE A 166 -3.17 -7.74 15.27
N ALA A 167 -2.00 -8.07 15.83
CA ALA A 167 -1.12 -9.11 15.28
C ALA A 167 -1.74 -10.52 15.25
N VAL A 168 -2.68 -10.81 16.16
CA VAL A 168 -3.32 -12.13 16.25
C VAL A 168 -4.63 -12.20 15.47
N GLU A 169 -5.43 -11.13 15.48
CA GLU A 169 -6.81 -11.18 15.02
C GLU A 169 -7.07 -10.44 13.70
N TYR A 170 -6.24 -9.46 13.31
CA TYR A 170 -6.51 -8.71 12.09
C TYR A 170 -5.94 -9.45 10.87
N PRO A 171 -6.79 -9.97 9.96
CA PRO A 171 -6.32 -10.87 8.93
C PRO A 171 -5.55 -10.13 7.84
N ARG A 172 -4.41 -10.70 7.46
CA ARG A 172 -3.54 -10.14 6.42
C ARG A 172 -4.29 -10.00 5.09
N TRP A 173 -5.18 -10.94 4.74
CA TRP A 173 -5.94 -10.83 3.50
C TRP A 173 -6.74 -9.52 3.45
N LEU A 174 -7.35 -9.09 4.55
CA LEU A 174 -8.16 -7.86 4.60
C LEU A 174 -7.25 -6.63 4.57
N TRP A 175 -6.22 -6.66 5.42
CA TRP A 175 -5.22 -5.61 5.55
C TRP A 175 -4.66 -5.18 4.19
N GLU A 176 -4.20 -6.16 3.42
CA GLU A 176 -3.58 -5.94 2.12
C GLU A 176 -4.62 -5.65 1.03
N SER A 177 -5.74 -6.38 1.00
CA SER A 177 -6.72 -6.24 -0.09
C SER A 177 -7.33 -4.84 -0.18
N ILE A 178 -7.64 -4.22 0.97
CA ILE A 178 -8.17 -2.84 0.99
C ILE A 178 -7.11 -1.86 0.47
N SER A 179 -5.87 -1.98 0.92
CA SER A 179 -4.79 -1.09 0.47
C SER A 179 -4.49 -1.24 -1.02
N ILE A 180 -4.49 -2.47 -1.54
CA ILE A 180 -4.34 -2.76 -2.97
C ILE A 180 -5.51 -2.15 -3.78
N PHE A 181 -6.73 -2.26 -3.27
CA PHE A 181 -7.93 -1.75 -3.94
C PHE A 181 -7.93 -0.22 -4.03
N GLU A 182 -7.73 0.46 -2.90
CA GLU A 182 -7.69 1.94 -2.85
C GLU A 182 -6.50 2.51 -3.63
N ALA A 183 -5.36 1.80 -3.71
CA ALA A 183 -4.22 2.18 -4.54
C ALA A 183 -4.42 1.90 -6.04
N GLY A 184 -5.51 1.23 -6.44
CA GLY A 184 -5.76 0.83 -7.83
C GLY A 184 -4.71 -0.14 -8.37
N GLU A 185 -4.18 -1.01 -7.52
CA GLU A 185 -3.15 -2.01 -7.85
C GLU A 185 -3.79 -3.29 -8.41
N VAL A 186 -4.32 -3.21 -9.63
CA VAL A 186 -4.88 -4.39 -10.33
C VAL A 186 -4.00 -4.82 -11.50
N ASN A 187 -3.63 -6.10 -11.52
CA ASN A 187 -3.01 -6.75 -12.67
C ASN A 187 -3.86 -7.95 -13.09
N SER A 188 -4.59 -7.80 -14.20
CA SER A 188 -5.51 -8.84 -14.70
C SER A 188 -4.81 -10.14 -15.08
N LEU A 189 -3.53 -10.11 -15.49
CA LEU A 189 -2.74 -11.32 -15.75
C LEU A 189 -2.43 -12.07 -14.45
N SER A 190 -2.09 -11.34 -13.38
CA SER A 190 -1.86 -11.90 -12.05
C SER A 190 -3.13 -12.54 -11.49
N VAL A 191 -4.29 -11.90 -11.69
CA VAL A 191 -5.60 -12.44 -11.29
C VAL A 191 -5.87 -13.77 -12.00
N LYS A 192 -5.68 -13.86 -13.32
CA LYS A 192 -5.88 -15.10 -14.09
C LYS A 192 -4.99 -16.24 -13.61
N TYR A 193 -3.73 -15.95 -13.30
CA TYR A 193 -2.81 -16.96 -12.77
C TYR A 193 -3.24 -17.44 -11.38
N ALA A 194 -3.58 -16.51 -10.47
CA ALA A 194 -3.94 -16.84 -9.09
C ALA A 194 -5.30 -17.57 -8.98
N LYS A 195 -6.25 -17.23 -9.87
CA LYS A 195 -7.57 -17.87 -10.00
C LYS A 195 -7.49 -19.40 -10.12
N SER A 196 -6.51 -19.92 -10.87
CA SER A 196 -6.33 -21.36 -11.12
C SER A 196 -6.13 -22.23 -9.86
N LYS A 197 -5.89 -21.61 -8.69
CA LYS A 197 -5.56 -22.30 -7.44
C LYS A 197 -6.72 -22.39 -6.45
N ASN A 198 -7.87 -21.73 -6.69
CA ASN A 198 -9.01 -21.69 -5.77
C ASN A 198 -8.61 -21.40 -4.31
N LEU A 199 -7.77 -20.37 -4.11
CA LEU A 199 -7.23 -20.03 -2.80
C LEU A 199 -8.34 -19.58 -1.84
N THR A 200 -8.23 -20.01 -0.59
CA THR A 200 -9.06 -19.57 0.54
C THR A 200 -8.50 -18.29 1.17
N LEU A 201 -9.32 -17.57 1.94
CA LEU A 201 -8.89 -16.41 2.73
C LEU A 201 -7.80 -16.79 3.75
N GLU A 202 -7.89 -17.99 4.31
CA GLU A 202 -6.88 -18.47 5.26
C GLU A 202 -5.53 -18.73 4.57
N GLU A 203 -5.51 -19.35 3.40
CA GLU A 203 -4.27 -19.50 2.63
C GLU A 203 -3.66 -18.16 2.24
N LEU A 204 -4.50 -17.16 1.95
CA LEU A 204 -4.06 -15.80 1.62
C LEU A 204 -3.45 -15.07 2.82
N ASN A 205 -3.82 -15.40 4.06
CA ASN A 205 -3.16 -14.84 5.24
C ASN A 205 -1.65 -15.18 5.27
N HIS A 206 -1.27 -16.31 4.69
CA HIS A 206 0.10 -16.84 4.73
C HIS A 206 0.81 -16.79 3.38
N SER A 207 0.22 -16.16 2.37
CA SER A 207 0.70 -16.22 0.98
C SER A 207 0.89 -14.84 0.34
N ASN A 208 1.95 -14.70 -0.45
CA ASN A 208 2.16 -13.49 -1.26
C ASN A 208 1.20 -13.40 -2.46
N GLN A 209 0.33 -14.39 -2.67
CA GLN A 209 -0.73 -14.28 -3.67
C GLN A 209 -1.77 -13.21 -3.33
N ILE A 210 -1.80 -12.72 -2.08
CA ILE A 210 -2.66 -11.60 -1.71
C ILE A 210 -2.39 -10.34 -2.55
N TYR A 211 -1.13 -10.05 -2.88
CA TYR A 211 -0.77 -8.92 -3.75
C TYR A 211 -1.24 -9.09 -5.20
N ASN A 212 -1.53 -10.33 -5.62
CA ASN A 212 -1.99 -10.63 -6.99
C ASN A 212 -3.51 -10.59 -7.11
N ILE A 213 -4.23 -10.97 -6.05
CA ILE A 213 -5.68 -11.24 -6.12
C ILE A 213 -6.50 -10.42 -5.12
N GLY A 214 -5.87 -9.76 -4.14
CA GLY A 214 -6.54 -9.02 -3.08
C GLY A 214 -7.49 -7.93 -3.58
N TYR A 215 -7.10 -7.22 -4.66
CA TYR A 215 -7.97 -6.26 -5.34
C TYR A 215 -9.37 -6.83 -5.61
N THR A 216 -9.43 -8.07 -6.10
CA THR A 216 -10.69 -8.71 -6.51
C THR A 216 -11.60 -9.08 -5.35
N ILE A 217 -11.03 -9.27 -4.14
CA ILE A 217 -11.80 -9.55 -2.93
C ILE A 217 -12.62 -8.31 -2.56
N VAL A 218 -11.98 -7.15 -2.54
CA VAL A 218 -12.65 -5.87 -2.25
C VAL A 218 -13.58 -5.48 -3.40
N GLU A 219 -13.18 -5.73 -4.64
CA GLU A 219 -14.07 -5.52 -5.79
C GLU A 219 -15.35 -6.36 -5.68
N TYR A 220 -15.23 -7.64 -5.31
CA TYR A 220 -16.39 -8.49 -5.06
C TYR A 220 -17.26 -7.98 -3.90
N LEU A 221 -16.62 -7.61 -2.77
CA LEU A 221 -17.30 -7.06 -1.59
C LEU A 221 -18.13 -5.82 -1.95
N THR A 222 -17.50 -4.86 -2.64
CA THR A 222 -18.11 -3.59 -3.01
C THR A 222 -19.19 -3.77 -4.07
N GLN A 223 -19.03 -4.68 -5.02
CA GLN A 223 -20.07 -4.96 -6.01
C GLN A 223 -21.31 -5.65 -5.42
N LYS A 224 -21.12 -6.60 -4.50
CA LYS A 224 -22.23 -7.39 -3.96
C LYS A 224 -22.91 -6.75 -2.75
N TRP A 225 -22.18 -6.04 -1.90
CA TRP A 225 -22.71 -5.43 -0.66
C TRP A 225 -22.56 -3.90 -0.58
N GLY A 226 -21.91 -3.26 -1.55
CA GLY A 226 -21.65 -1.82 -1.55
C GLY A 226 -20.44 -1.41 -0.71
N ASN A 227 -19.95 -0.18 -0.91
CA ASN A 227 -18.75 0.35 -0.24
C ASN A 227 -18.86 0.40 1.29
N ASP A 228 -20.09 0.55 1.79
CA ASP A 228 -20.42 0.62 3.22
C ASP A 228 -20.05 -0.62 4.03
N ILE A 229 -19.69 -1.73 3.37
CA ILE A 229 -19.33 -2.98 4.02
C ILE A 229 -17.87 -3.00 4.52
N LEU A 230 -16.96 -2.31 3.82
CA LEU A 230 -15.54 -2.27 4.16
C LEU A 230 -15.28 -1.72 5.58
N PRO A 231 -15.81 -0.54 5.97
CA PRO A 231 -15.64 -0.05 7.35
C PRO A 231 -16.20 -0.99 8.41
N LYS A 232 -17.30 -1.69 8.12
CA LYS A 232 -17.89 -2.67 9.05
C LYS A 232 -16.97 -3.86 9.24
N LEU A 233 -16.36 -4.32 8.14
CA LEU A 233 -15.46 -5.46 8.13
C LEU A 233 -14.12 -5.16 8.81
N ILE A 234 -13.57 -3.94 8.59
CA ILE A 234 -12.41 -3.44 9.36
C ILE A 234 -12.75 -3.44 10.85
N ALA A 235 -13.86 -2.81 11.25
CA ALA A 235 -14.27 -2.71 12.65
C ALA A 235 -14.58 -4.08 13.30
N SER A 236 -14.90 -5.11 12.51
CA SER A 236 -15.11 -6.47 12.97
C SER A 236 -13.86 -7.35 12.90
N PHE A 237 -12.68 -6.78 12.63
CA PHE A 237 -11.43 -7.53 12.45
C PHE A 237 -11.57 -8.63 11.38
N GLY A 238 -12.24 -8.33 10.26
CA GLY A 238 -12.41 -9.27 9.15
C GLY A 238 -13.39 -10.42 9.39
N ASN A 239 -14.18 -10.39 10.46
CA ASN A 239 -15.22 -11.39 10.69
C ASN A 239 -16.34 -11.33 9.63
N ILE A 240 -16.29 -12.24 8.66
CA ILE A 240 -17.23 -12.37 7.55
C ILE A 240 -18.64 -12.70 8.03
N GLU A 241 -18.80 -13.72 8.88
CA GLU A 241 -20.10 -14.18 9.36
C GLU A 241 -20.88 -13.08 10.07
N LYS A 242 -20.22 -12.36 10.97
CA LYS A 242 -20.82 -11.26 11.72
C LYS A 242 -21.20 -10.08 10.82
N THR A 243 -20.43 -9.83 9.77
CA THR A 243 -20.56 -8.62 8.94
C THR A 243 -21.49 -8.81 7.75
N LEU A 244 -21.41 -9.98 7.09
CA LEU A 244 -22.13 -10.30 5.86
C LEU A 244 -23.32 -11.23 6.10
N ASN A 245 -23.42 -11.85 7.29
CA ASN A 245 -24.45 -12.84 7.62
C ASN A 245 -24.46 -14.05 6.68
N ILE A 246 -23.27 -14.48 6.23
CA ILE A 246 -23.01 -15.70 5.46
C ILE A 246 -21.75 -16.38 6.00
N SER A 247 -21.58 -17.68 5.76
CA SER A 247 -20.35 -18.35 6.17
C SER A 247 -19.14 -17.88 5.35
N THR A 248 -17.93 -18.02 5.92
CA THR A 248 -16.68 -17.78 5.18
C THR A 248 -16.59 -18.65 3.93
N GLU A 249 -17.02 -19.91 4.01
CA GLU A 249 -17.04 -20.83 2.86
C GLU A 249 -17.99 -20.36 1.75
N GLU A 250 -19.17 -19.83 2.11
CA GLU A 250 -20.10 -19.26 1.14
C GLU A 250 -19.51 -18.01 0.47
N PHE A 251 -18.84 -17.15 1.26
CA PHE A 251 -18.14 -15.98 0.74
C PHE A 251 -17.06 -16.39 -0.28
N GLU A 252 -16.19 -17.34 0.07
CA GLU A 252 -15.12 -17.82 -0.79
C GLU A 252 -15.66 -18.42 -2.10
N LYS A 253 -16.67 -19.30 -2.03
CA LYS A 253 -17.32 -19.84 -3.23
C LYS A 253 -17.91 -18.75 -4.11
N GLY A 254 -18.58 -17.77 -3.50
CA GLY A 254 -19.15 -16.64 -4.21
C GLY A 254 -18.10 -15.74 -4.87
N TRP A 255 -16.97 -15.52 -4.21
CA TRP A 255 -15.84 -14.77 -4.75
C TRP A 255 -15.17 -15.52 -5.91
N ILE A 256 -14.94 -16.83 -5.79
CA ILE A 256 -14.41 -17.64 -6.89
C ILE A 256 -15.35 -17.61 -8.10
N ALA A 257 -16.67 -17.74 -7.89
CA ALA A 257 -17.65 -17.63 -8.97
C ALA A 257 -17.60 -16.24 -9.67
N PHE A 258 -17.43 -15.17 -8.89
CA PHE A 258 -17.24 -13.82 -9.42
C PHE A 258 -15.96 -13.71 -10.29
N LEU A 259 -14.86 -14.33 -9.87
CA LEU A 259 -13.64 -14.40 -10.68
C LEU A 259 -13.84 -15.18 -11.98
N GLU A 260 -14.64 -16.26 -11.95
CA GLU A 260 -14.98 -17.04 -13.13
C GLU A 260 -15.76 -16.25 -14.18
N GLU A 261 -16.71 -15.42 -13.72
CA GLU A 261 -17.53 -14.60 -14.60
C GLU A 261 -16.76 -13.42 -15.21
N LYS A 262 -15.88 -12.77 -14.42
CA LYS A 262 -15.31 -11.47 -14.79
C LYS A 262 -13.92 -11.52 -15.43
N TYR A 263 -13.10 -12.54 -15.15
CA TYR A 263 -11.67 -12.59 -15.54
C TYR A 263 -11.30 -13.83 -16.37
#